data_AF-A0A7C7CCY0-F1
#
_entry.id   AF-A0A7C7CCY0-F1
#
_cell.length_a   1.000
_cell.length_b   1.000
_cell.length_c   1.000
_cell.angle_alpha   90.00
_cell.angle_beta   90.00
_cell.angle_gamma   90.00
#
_symmetry.space_group_name_H-M   'P 1'
#
loop_
_entity.id
_entity.type
_entity.pdbx_description
1 polymer ?
#
loop_
_entity_poly.entity_id
_entity_poly.type
_entity_poly.pdbx_seq_one_letter_code
_entity_poly.pdbx_strand_id
1 'polypeptide(L)' 'MAKIKQGKIITVNNKGKKFGANDQYYAIWVEDGKKKELCLLFTEHQITIAKERANKNPEDIPKKGFWANLFD' A
#
# COMPACT_ATOMS: atom_id res chain seq x y z
N MET A 1 -16.91 -2.96 10.42
CA MET A 1 -15.74 -3.47 9.68
C MET A 1 -15.48 -2.54 8.51
N ALA A 2 -14.23 -2.11 8.30
CA ALA A 2 -13.86 -1.29 7.15
C ALA A 2 -14.05 -2.09 5.85
N LYS A 3 -14.69 -1.49 4.83
CA LYS A 3 -14.77 -2.07 3.49
C LYS A 3 -13.47 -1.74 2.76
N ILE A 4 -12.77 -2.74 2.24
CA ILE A 4 -11.49 -2.57 1.55
C ILE A 4 -11.72 -2.55 0.05
N LYS A 5 -11.14 -1.56 -0.64
CA LYS A 5 -10.99 -1.55 -2.11
C LYS A 5 -9.57 -1.99 -2.48
N GLN A 6 -9.42 -2.68 -3.61
CA GLN A 6 -8.09 -3.09 -4.07
C GLN A 6 -7.29 -1.88 -4.55
N GLY A 7 -6.11 -1.67 -3.95
CA GLY A 7 -5.17 -0.62 -4.37
C GLY A 7 -4.18 -1.12 -5.43
N LYS A 8 -3.52 -0.19 -6.11
CA LYS A 8 -2.42 -0.46 -7.03
C LYS A 8 -1.11 0.06 -6.43
N ILE A 9 -0.06 -0.76 -6.50
CA ILE A 9 1.31 -0.33 -6.19
C ILE A 9 1.93 0.19 -7.49
N ILE A 10 2.49 1.39 -7.45
CA ILE A 10 3.10 2.05 -8.62
C ILE A 10 4.58 2.31 -8.31
N THR A 11 5.49 1.84 -9.17
CA THR A 11 6.90 2.18 -9.05
C THR A 11 7.13 3.62 -9.48
N VAL A 12 7.83 4.40 -8.67
CA VAL A 12 8.17 5.81 -8.93
C VAL A 12 9.68 6.03 -8.76
N ASN A 13 10.27 6.75 -9.71
CA ASN A 13 11.70 7.09 -9.66
C ASN A 13 11.95 8.26 -8.71
N ASN A 14 13.02 8.18 -7.91
CA ASN A 14 13.43 9.24 -7.00
C ASN A 14 14.19 10.35 -7.75
N LYS A 15 13.45 11.35 -8.24
CA LYS A 15 14.02 12.52 -8.91
C LYS A 15 14.67 13.44 -7.88
N GLY A 16 15.95 13.77 -8.04
CA GLY A 16 16.69 14.61 -7.08
C GLY A 16 17.21 13.87 -5.86
N LYS A 17 17.57 12.59 -6.04
CA LYS A 17 18.13 11.70 -5.01
C LYS A 17 19.28 12.36 -4.23
N LYS A 18 19.14 12.41 -2.91
CA LYS A 18 20.24 12.75 -1.98
C LYS A 18 21.15 11.53 -1.77
N PHE A 19 22.40 11.77 -1.37
CA PHE A 19 23.34 10.69 -1.09
C PHE A 19 22.76 9.68 -0.09
N GLY A 20 22.83 8.40 -0.42
CA GLY A 20 22.30 7.30 0.40
C GLY A 20 20.79 7.01 0.25
N ALA A 21 20.04 7.77 -0.55
CA ALA A 21 18.63 7.46 -0.82
C ALA A 21 18.45 6.44 -1.96
N ASN A 22 17.30 5.75 -1.98
CA ASN A 22 16.97 4.77 -3.00
C ASN A 22 16.69 5.43 -4.35
N ASP A 23 16.95 4.69 -5.44
CA ASP A 23 16.68 5.16 -6.81
C ASP A 23 15.19 5.13 -7.17
N GLN A 24 14.43 4.26 -6.51
CA GLN A 24 13.00 4.08 -6.74
C GLN A 24 12.26 3.77 -5.45
N TYR A 25 10.97 4.07 -5.46
CA TYR A 25 10.03 3.77 -4.39
C TYR A 25 8.75 3.16 -4.97
N TYR A 26 7.98 2.51 -4.11
CA TYR A 26 6.65 2.02 -4.39
C TYR A 26 5.62 2.99 -3.80
N ALA A 27 4.87 3.64 -4.66
CA ALA A 27 3.78 4.54 -4.30
C ALA A 27 2.47 3.75 -4.13
N ILE A 28 1.77 4.03 -3.03
CA ILE A 28 0.44 3.49 -2.73
C ILE A 28 -0.46 4.64 -2.32
N TRP A 29 -1.54 4.85 -3.06
CA TRP A 29 -2.61 5.77 -2.68
C TRP A 29 -3.55 5.08 -1.71
N VAL A 30 -3.78 5.72 -0.56
CA VAL A 30 -4.65 5.21 0.49
C VAL A 30 -5.58 6.32 0.98
N GLU A 31 -6.68 5.91 1.59
CA GLU A 31 -7.61 6.78 2.29
C GLU A 31 -7.45 6.56 3.81
N ASP A 32 -7.29 7.63 4.58
CA ASP A 32 -7.26 7.55 6.04
C ASP A 32 -8.68 7.49 6.66
N GLY A 33 -8.75 7.33 7.98
CA GLY A 33 -10.03 7.29 8.70
C GLY A 33 -10.88 8.58 8.63
N LYS A 34 -10.33 9.67 8.07
CA LYS A 34 -11.02 10.95 7.85
C LYS A 34 -11.40 11.14 6.38
N LYS A 35 -11.31 10.10 5.55
CA LYS A 35 -11.53 10.14 4.09
C LYS A 35 -10.54 11.02 3.35
N LYS A 36 -9.35 11.25 3.91
CA LYS A 36 -8.31 12.01 3.23
C LYS A 36 -7.48 11.06 2.39
N GLU A 37 -7.35 11.39 1.12
CA GLU A 37 -6.45 10.70 0.20
C GLU A 37 -4.99 11.12 0.46
N LEU A 38 -4.11 10.13 0.55
CA LEU A 38 -2.68 10.34 0.76
C LEU A 38 -1.85 9.31 -0.01
N CYS A 39 -0.70 9.74 -0.51
CA CYS A 39 0.25 8.89 -1.21
C CYS A 39 1.40 8.50 -0.27
N LEU A 40 1.55 7.20 -0.01
CA LEU A 40 2.64 6.65 0.77
C LEU A 40 3.73 6.11 -0.15
N LEU A 41 4.99 6.41 0.18
CA LEU A 41 6.16 5.87 -0.52
C LEU A 41 6.84 4.83 0.36
N PHE A 42 7.06 3.65 -0.20
CA PHE A 42 7.73 2.54 0.46
C PHE A 42 8.98 2.12 -0.29
N THR A 43 9.95 1.61 0.44
CA THR A 43 11.08 0.89 -0.15
C THR A 43 10.67 -0.53 -0.53
N GLU A 44 11.46 -1.17 -1.39
CA GLU A 44 11.27 -2.59 -1.72
C GLU A 44 11.28 -3.48 -0.47
N HIS A 45 12.25 -3.26 0.41
CA HIS A 45 12.38 -4.01 1.64
C HIS A 45 11.13 -3.91 2.53
N GLN A 46 10.55 -2.70 2.65
CA GLN A 46 9.33 -2.49 3.42
C GLN A 46 8.12 -3.22 2.83
N ILE A 47 7.96 -3.19 1.50
CA ILE A 47 6.89 -3.93 0.82
C ILE A 47 7.06 -5.44 1.02
N THR A 48 8.28 -5.95 0.92
CA THR A 48 8.57 -7.37 1.13
C THR A 48 8.24 -7.81 2.55
N ILE A 49 8.71 -7.08 3.57
CA ILE A 49 8.37 -7.37 4.97
C ILE A 49 6.86 -7.32 5.19
N ALA A 50 6.16 -6.31 4.65
CA ALA A 50 4.72 -6.19 4.81
C ALA A 50 3.96 -7.39 4.22
N LYS A 51 4.37 -7.86 3.02
CA LYS A 51 3.80 -9.07 2.39
C LYS A 51 4.05 -10.32 3.23
N GLU A 52 5.27 -10.51 3.73
CA GLU A 52 5.59 -11.63 4.60
C GLU A 52 4.75 -11.62 5.88
N ARG A 53 4.55 -10.46 6.49
CA ARG A 53 3.75 -10.31 7.70
C ARG A 53 2.29 -10.66 7.45
N ALA A 54 1.72 -10.18 6.34
CA ALA A 54 0.36 -10.54 5.93
C ALA A 54 0.21 -12.05 5.72
N ASN A 55 1.18 -12.68 5.03
CA ASN A 55 1.15 -14.13 4.80
C ASN A 55 1.26 -14.95 6.10
N LYS A 56 2.04 -14.47 7.08
CA LYS A 56 2.24 -15.15 8.37
C LYS A 56 1.08 -14.94 9.36
N ASN A 57 0.33 -13.85 9.24
CA ASN A 57 -0.75 -13.47 10.17
C ASN A 57 -2.05 -13.19 9.39
N PRO A 58 -2.66 -14.22 8.78
CA PRO A 58 -3.89 -14.05 7.99
C PRO A 58 -5.07 -13.52 8.81
N GLU A 59 -5.07 -13.69 10.13
CA GLU A 59 -6.06 -13.17 11.08
C GLU A 59 -6.07 -11.64 11.17
N ASP A 60 -4.92 -11.00 10.90
CA ASP A 60 -4.78 -9.56 10.90
C ASP A 60 -5.26 -8.94 9.58
N ILE A 61 -5.48 -9.75 8.54
CA ILE A 61 -5.92 -9.27 7.23
C ILE A 61 -7.42 -8.93 7.30
N PRO A 62 -7.79 -7.65 7.12
CA PRO A 62 -9.19 -7.28 7.15
C PRO A 62 -9.92 -7.88 5.93
N LYS A 63 -11.16 -8.32 6.14
CA LYS A 63 -11.93 -9.03 5.09
C LYS A 63 -12.32 -8.08 3.97
N LYS A 64 -12.11 -8.49 2.72
CA LYS A 64 -12.69 -7.81 1.56
C LYS A 64 -14.22 -7.87 1.68
N GLY A 65 -14.89 -6.72 1.60
CA GLY A 65 -16.35 -6.68 1.60
C GLY A 65 -16.88 -7.34 0.33
N PHE A 66 -17.85 -8.24 0.46
CA PHE A 66 -18.48 -8.98 -0.66
C PHE A 66 -18.98 -8.07 -1.81
N TRP A 67 -19.24 -6.80 -1.52
CA TRP A 67 -19.75 -5.79 -2.47
C TRP A 67 -18.68 -4.87 -3.08
N ALA A 68 -17.40 -5.01 -2.73
CA ALA A 68 -16.34 -4.16 -3.27
C ALA A 68 -16.08 -4.40 -4.78
N ASN A 69 -16.59 -5.51 -5.34
CA ASN A 69 -16.40 -5.91 -6.73
C ASN A 69 -17.59 -5.60 -7.65
N LEU A 70 -18.72 -5.08 -7.16
CA LEU A 70 -19.93 -4.90 -7.98
C LEU A 70 -20.04 -3.49 -8.63
N PHE A 71 -19.16 -2.56 -8.25
CA PHE A 71 -19.15 -1.19 -8.77
C PHE A 71 -17.73 -0.70 -9.12
N ASP A 72 -16.80 -1.63 -9.39
CA ASP A 72 -15.52 -1.33 -10.06
C ASP A 72 -15.63 -1.71 -11.54
#